data_AF-A0A6G1F1U2-F1
#
_entry.id   AF-A0A6G1F1U2-F1
#
_cell.length_a   1.000
_cell.length_b   1.000
_cell.length_c   1.000
_cell.angle_alpha   90.00
_cell.angle_beta   90.00
_cell.angle_gamma   90.00
#
_symmetry.space_group_name_H-M   'P 1'
#
loop_
_entity.id
_entity.type
_entity.pdbx_description
1 polymer ?
#
loop_
_entity_poly.entity_id
_entity_poly.type
_entity_poly.pdbx_seq_one_letter_code
_entity_poly.pdbx_strand_id
1 'polypeptide(L)'
;MATFLQCVFSQLCAMGGYNIMVGAVYAIGLTKKDMGGSIAVFGAAKALDQIKPPVVEVHFISAAFDNLVSGIGMSPGDIVTDSNGKTIEVCFSKKLKTQEYLSIHEA
;
A
#
# COMPACT_ATOMS: atom_id res chain seq x y z
N MET A 1 -15.97 -23.71 -4.51
CA MET A 1 -14.56 -23.37 -4.27
C MET A 1 -14.57 -21.92 -3.81
N ALA A 2 -14.09 -21.63 -2.60
CA ALA A 2 -14.15 -20.26 -2.07
C ALA A 2 -12.82 -19.56 -2.38
N THR A 3 -12.87 -18.51 -3.20
CA THR A 3 -11.71 -17.70 -3.57
C THR A 3 -11.67 -16.47 -2.69
N PHE A 4 -10.57 -16.26 -1.98
CA PHE A 4 -10.36 -15.08 -1.14
C PHE A 4 -9.22 -14.25 -1.69
N LEU A 5 -9.49 -12.97 -1.92
CA LEU A 5 -8.50 -12.02 -2.40
C LEU A 5 -8.22 -11.01 -1.30
N GLN A 6 -6.98 -10.96 -0.83
CA GLN A 6 -6.54 -9.99 0.17
C GLN A 6 -5.54 -9.02 -0.45
N CYS A 7 -5.96 -7.76 -0.58
CA CYS A 7 -5.08 -6.66 -0.97
C CYS A 7 -4.53 -5.95 0.27
N VAL A 8 -3.22 -5.73 0.31
CA VAL A 8 -2.54 -5.03 1.39
C VAL A 8 -1.58 -3.97 0.88
N PHE A 9 -1.44 -2.94 1.71
CA PHE A 9 -0.54 -1.84 1.49
C PHE A 9 0.81 -2.13 2.16
N SER A 10 1.90 -1.93 1.42
CA SER A 10 3.26 -2.14 1.89
C SER A 10 4.13 -0.92 1.58
N GLN A 11 4.15 0.06 2.47
CA GLN A 11 5.04 1.19 2.31
C GLN A 11 6.35 0.93 3.05
N LEU A 12 7.45 0.82 2.30
CA LEU A 12 8.74 0.38 2.85
C LEU A 12 9.44 1.53 3.62
N CYS A 13 9.44 2.73 3.02
CA CYS A 13 9.83 3.97 3.66
C CYS A 13 8.77 5.06 3.46
N ALA A 14 8.37 5.70 4.55
CA ALA A 14 7.39 6.79 4.54
C ALA A 14 8.01 8.10 5.04
N MET A 15 8.74 8.81 4.18
CA MET A 15 9.25 10.15 4.51
C MET A 15 8.19 11.25 4.29
N GLY A 16 7.12 10.93 3.53
CA GLY A 16 5.99 11.82 3.26
C GLY A 16 5.99 12.46 1.87
N GLY A 17 6.95 12.09 1.00
CA GLY A 17 7.14 12.72 -0.30
C GLY A 17 7.45 14.20 -0.13
N TYR A 18 6.96 15.07 -1.02
CA TYR A 18 7.13 16.53 -0.87
C TYR A 18 6.42 17.11 0.35
N ASN A 19 5.44 16.40 0.91
CA ASN A 19 4.87 16.71 2.22
C ASN A 19 5.67 16.01 3.32
N ILE A 20 6.95 16.40 3.43
CA ILE A 20 7.91 15.76 4.34
C ILE A 20 7.36 15.78 5.76
N MET A 21 7.45 14.63 6.42
CA MET A 21 7.15 14.51 7.83
C MET A 21 8.21 15.29 8.64
N VAL A 22 7.82 16.42 9.23
CA VAL A 22 8.70 17.26 10.06
C VAL A 22 8.19 17.38 11.48
N GLY A 23 9.08 17.20 12.46
CA GLY A 23 8.79 17.30 13.89
C GLY A 23 8.90 15.97 14.63
N ALA A 24 9.25 16.04 15.92
CA ALA A 24 9.49 14.87 16.79
C ALA A 24 8.29 13.92 16.90
N VAL A 25 7.07 14.43 16.65
CA VAL A 25 5.82 13.67 16.70
C VAL A 25 5.70 12.65 15.56
N TYR A 26 6.33 12.92 14.40
CA TYR A 26 6.16 12.09 13.20
C TYR A 26 7.12 10.90 13.10
N ALA A 27 7.93 10.66 14.14
CA ALA A 27 8.75 9.45 14.34
C ALA A 27 9.21 8.76 13.06
N ILE A 28 9.94 9.49 12.19
CA ILE A 28 10.35 9.02 10.86
C ILE A 28 11.10 7.67 10.94
N GLY A 29 11.86 7.46 12.02
CA GLY A 29 12.54 6.18 12.27
C GLY A 29 11.61 4.97 12.46
N LEU A 30 10.35 5.18 12.82
CA LEU A 30 9.32 4.14 12.98
C LEU A 30 8.48 3.92 11.72
N THR A 31 8.70 4.68 10.65
CA THR A 31 7.98 4.53 9.36
C THR A 31 8.24 3.18 8.69
N LYS A 32 9.31 2.48 9.10
CA LYS A 32 9.53 1.07 8.77
C LYS A 32 8.36 0.16 9.20
N LYS A 33 7.49 0.60 10.12
CA LYS A 33 6.30 -0.17 10.54
C LYS A 33 5.11 0.03 9.60
N ASP A 34 5.19 0.91 8.62
CA ASP A 34 4.12 1.15 7.64
C ASP A 34 3.96 -0.02 6.63
N MET A 35 4.92 -0.95 6.63
CA MET A 35 4.78 -2.27 5.98
C MET A 35 4.09 -3.32 6.87
N GLY A 36 3.74 -3.00 8.12
CA GLY A 36 3.24 -3.95 9.11
C GLY A 36 1.96 -4.69 8.67
N GLY A 37 1.07 -4.02 7.93
CA GLY A 37 -0.13 -4.64 7.37
C GLY A 37 0.21 -5.75 6.37
N SER A 38 1.19 -5.53 5.49
CA SER A 38 1.65 -6.55 4.54
C SER A 38 2.35 -7.73 5.22
N ILE A 39 3.15 -7.46 6.27
CA ILE A 39 3.82 -8.51 7.04
C ILE A 39 2.79 -9.42 7.72
N ALA A 40 1.69 -8.87 8.26
CA ALA A 40 0.63 -9.66 8.87
C ALA A 40 -0.04 -10.62 7.87
N VAL A 41 -0.29 -10.14 6.65
CA VAL A 41 -0.93 -10.94 5.61
C VAL A 41 0.01 -12.00 5.03
N PHE A 42 1.28 -11.69 4.80
CA PHE A 42 2.26 -12.71 4.42
C PHE A 42 2.53 -13.71 5.55
N GLY A 43 2.45 -13.29 6.82
CA GLY A 43 2.49 -14.18 7.98
C GLY A 43 1.32 -15.17 7.99
N ALA A 44 0.11 -14.69 7.70
CA ALA A 44 -1.07 -15.53 7.55
C ALA A 44 -0.93 -16.49 6.35
N ALA A 45 -0.40 -16.02 5.22
CA ALA A 45 -0.11 -16.86 4.06
C ALA A 45 0.84 -18.02 4.40
N LYS A 46 1.90 -17.75 5.17
CA LYS A 46 2.83 -18.77 5.65
C LYS A 46 2.17 -19.79 6.59
N ALA A 47 1.28 -19.34 7.47
CA ALA A 47 0.52 -20.25 8.34
C ALA A 47 -0.46 -21.12 7.53
N LEU A 48 -1.09 -20.56 6.49
CA LEU A 48 -1.99 -21.28 5.60
C LEU A 48 -1.25 -22.33 4.76
N ASP A 49 -0.03 -22.05 4.31
CA ASP A 49 0.81 -23.02 3.60
C ASP A 49 1.17 -24.24 4.47
N GLN A 50 1.22 -24.09 5.80
CA GLN A 50 1.43 -25.20 6.72
C GLN A 50 0.16 -26.05 6.92
N ILE A 51 -1.02 -25.43 6.89
CA ILE A 51 -2.31 -26.11 7.11
C ILE A 51 -2.82 -26.79 5.83
N LYS A 52 -2.49 -26.25 4.64
CA LYS A 52 -2.92 -26.72 3.31
C LYS A 52 -4.41 -27.07 3.21
N PRO A 53 -5.31 -26.09 3.35
CA PRO A 53 -6.74 -26.32 3.21
C PRO A 53 -7.09 -26.73 1.76
N PRO A 54 -7.79 -27.85 1.54
CA PRO A 54 -8.00 -28.41 0.19
C PRO A 54 -9.08 -27.72 -0.66
N VAL A 55 -9.81 -26.72 -0.14
CA VAL A 55 -11.02 -26.16 -0.79
C VAL A 55 -10.97 -24.63 -0.94
N VAL A 56 -9.84 -24.01 -0.59
CA VAL A 56 -9.70 -22.54 -0.54
C VAL A 56 -8.55 -22.10 -1.42
N GLU A 57 -8.81 -21.16 -2.31
CA GLU A 57 -7.80 -20.47 -3.12
C GLU A 57 -7.65 -19.05 -2.55
N VAL A 58 -6.43 -18.66 -2.18
CA VAL A 58 -6.17 -17.34 -1.60
C VAL A 58 -5.14 -16.61 -2.44
N HIS A 59 -5.51 -15.44 -2.95
CA HIS A 59 -4.63 -14.54 -3.67
C HIS A 59 -4.18 -13.41 -2.74
N PHE A 60 -2.88 -13.25 -2.61
CA PHE A 60 -2.26 -12.17 -1.84
C PHE A 60 -1.67 -11.16 -2.80
N ILE A 61 -2.12 -9.92 -2.73
CA ILE A 61 -1.59 -8.82 -3.54
C ILE A 61 -1.08 -7.72 -2.61
N SER A 62 0.18 -7.34 -2.78
CA SER A 62 0.82 -6.28 -2.00
C SER A 62 1.37 -5.21 -2.93
N ALA A 63 0.89 -3.98 -2.77
CA ALA A 63 1.44 -2.84 -3.48
C ALA A 63 2.62 -2.29 -2.68
N ALA A 64 3.84 -2.66 -3.08
CA ALA A 64 5.09 -2.26 -2.39
C ALA A 64 5.72 -1.04 -3.05
N PHE A 65 5.94 0.03 -2.29
CA PHE A 65 6.58 1.24 -2.80
C PHE A 65 7.21 2.08 -1.68
N ASP A 66 8.03 3.04 -2.09
CA ASP A 66 8.67 4.03 -1.24
C ASP A 66 8.08 5.42 -1.49
N ASN A 67 7.81 6.18 -0.42
CA ASN A 67 7.35 7.57 -0.53
C ASN A 67 8.45 8.52 -0.09
N LEU A 68 9.41 8.70 -1.01
CA LEU A 68 10.59 9.54 -0.85
C LEU A 68 10.43 10.83 -1.65
N VAL A 69 11.20 11.85 -1.27
CA VAL A 69 11.37 13.05 -2.09
C VAL A 69 12.30 12.71 -3.25
N SER A 70 11.85 12.95 -4.48
CA SER A 70 12.66 12.75 -5.68
C SER A 70 12.29 13.81 -6.72
N GLY A 71 13.18 14.11 -7.67
CA GLY A 71 12.90 15.11 -8.72
C GLY A 71 11.79 14.72 -9.71
N ILE A 72 11.37 13.45 -9.68
CA ILE A 72 10.26 12.89 -10.48
C ILE A 72 9.06 12.53 -9.60
N GLY A 73 9.02 13.00 -8.35
CA GLY A 73 7.97 12.67 -7.40
C GLY A 73 6.65 13.36 -7.74
N MET A 74 5.56 12.86 -7.14
CA MET A 74 4.24 13.45 -7.28
C MET A 74 4.14 14.73 -6.46
N SER A 75 3.94 15.85 -7.14
CA SER A 75 3.83 17.16 -6.49
C SER A 75 2.43 17.38 -5.91
N PRO A 76 2.31 18.13 -4.81
CA PRO A 76 1.00 18.55 -4.32
C PRO A 76 0.28 19.39 -5.38
N GLY A 77 -0.96 19.04 -5.69
CA GLY A 77 -1.75 19.63 -6.78
C GLY A 77 -1.69 18.85 -8.09
N ASP A 78 -0.90 17.79 -8.20
CA ASP A 78 -0.94 16.90 -9.37
C ASP A 78 -2.30 16.19 -9.46
N ILE A 79 -2.79 16.00 -10.67
CA ILE A 79 -4.00 15.23 -10.94
C ILE A 79 -3.60 13.89 -11.51
N VAL A 80 -4.01 12.83 -10.83
CA VAL A 80 -3.64 11.46 -11.16
C VAL A 80 -4.86 10.64 -11.50
N THR A 81 -4.73 9.80 -12.53
CA THR A 81 -5.83 8.96 -13.00
C THR A 81 -5.67 7.58 -12.38
N ASP A 82 -6.69 7.15 -11.66
CA ASP A 82 -6.83 5.81 -11.12
C ASP A 82 -7.03 4.79 -12.26
N SER A 83 -6.68 3.54 -11.99
CA SER A 83 -7.07 2.34 -12.74
C SER A 83 -8.55 2.26 -13.10
N ASN A 84 -9.44 2.84 -12.28
CA ASN A 84 -10.88 2.98 -12.58
C ASN A 84 -11.24 4.13 -13.54
N GLY A 85 -10.26 4.87 -14.07
CA GLY A 85 -10.47 6.04 -14.93
C GLY A 85 -10.94 7.30 -14.18
N LYS A 86 -10.99 7.28 -12.84
CA LYS A 86 -11.31 8.47 -12.03
C LYS A 86 -10.05 9.31 -11.80
N THR A 87 -10.21 10.63 -11.79
CA THR A 87 -9.13 11.57 -11.48
C THR A 87 -9.13 11.93 -9.99
N ILE A 88 -7.97 11.87 -9.36
CA ILE A 88 -7.74 12.21 -7.96
C ILE A 88 -6.76 13.38 -7.91
N GLU A 89 -7.05 14.39 -7.12
CA GLU A 89 -6.11 15.47 -6.84
C GLU A 89 -5.19 15.10 -5.67
N VAL A 90 -3.89 15.25 -5.85
CA VAL A 90 -2.89 15.02 -4.81
C VAL A 90 -2.80 16.25 -3.91
N CYS A 91 -3.75 16.45 -2.99
CA CYS A 91 -3.64 17.55 -2.01
C CYS A 91 -2.49 17.33 -1.02
N PHE A 92 -2.35 16.10 -0.52
CA PHE A 92 -1.31 15.72 0.44
C PHE A 92 -0.63 14.42 -0.02
N SER A 93 0.66 14.51 -0.32
CA SER A 93 1.50 13.40 -0.79
C SER A 93 1.64 12.25 0.22
N LYS A 94 1.22 12.45 1.48
CA LYS A 94 1.13 11.41 2.52
C LYS A 94 -0.20 10.64 2.49
N LYS A 95 -1.27 11.21 1.93
CA LYS A 95 -2.64 10.69 2.04
C LYS A 95 -3.03 9.76 0.90
N LEU A 96 -2.23 9.68 -0.16
CA LEU A 96 -2.42 8.70 -1.24
C LEU A 96 -2.11 7.30 -0.71
N LYS A 97 -3.12 6.66 -0.14
CA LYS A 97 -3.11 5.22 0.10
C LYS A 97 -3.39 4.57 -1.26
N THR A 98 -2.53 3.66 -1.69
CA THR A 98 -2.66 2.87 -2.93
C THR A 98 -3.93 2.01 -3.02
N GLN A 99 -4.80 2.09 -2.01
CA GLN A 99 -6.11 1.45 -1.98
C GLN A 99 -7.04 1.92 -3.11
N GLU A 100 -6.84 3.12 -3.66
CA GLU A 100 -7.59 3.53 -4.86
C GLU A 100 -6.92 3.06 -6.16
N TYR A 101 -5.59 3.10 -6.26
CA TYR A 101 -4.84 2.74 -7.48
C TYR A 101 -4.89 1.28 -7.94
N LEU A 102 -5.26 0.37 -7.03
CA LEU A 102 -5.42 -1.03 -7.34
C LEU A 102 -6.91 -1.34 -7.35
N SER A 103 -7.62 -0.91 -8.39
CA SER A 103 -8.89 -1.54 -8.70
C SER A 103 -8.60 -2.94 -9.19
N ILE A 104 -8.80 -3.91 -8.29
CA ILE A 104 -8.78 -5.31 -8.67
C ILE A 104 -10.12 -5.55 -9.35
N HIS A 105 -10.19 -5.25 -10.64
CA HIS A 105 -11.25 -5.76 -11.48
C HIS A 105 -11.13 -7.29 -11.51
N GLU A 106 -12.16 -7.92 -10.95
CA GLU A 106 -12.49 -9.35 -11.01
C GLU A 106 -11.63 -10.31 -10.16
N ALA A 107 -12.21 -10.68 -9.00
CA ALA A 107 -12.30 -12.08 -8.57
C ALA A 107 -13.75 -12.56 -8.82
#